data_AF-A0A0G4HTD3-F1
#
_entry.id   AF-A0A0G4HTD3-F1
#
_cell.length_a   1.000
_cell.length_b   1.000
_cell.length_c   1.000
_cell.angle_alpha   90.00
_cell.angle_beta   90.00
_cell.angle_gamma   90.00
#
_symmetry.space_group_name_H-M   'P 1'
#
loop_
_entity.id
_entity.type
_entity.pdbx_description
1 polymer ?
#
loop_
_entity_poly.entity_id
_entity_poly.type
_entity_poly.pdbx_seq_one_letter_code
_entity_poly.pdbx_strand_id
1 'polypeptide(L)'
;MSMIHLCEMGLRRVRYLYSRDELMAQDFIDIASGIIEAVVVRNFVEDKICLQASERLVDIAERTPETSGTPGVKRLLGQCFSDTKGNHRARSFYVEYAIAEHARIQHIFAPYTCPPDSLIALLSEKFPSGASLISTKDGRKLSSGIVQQLNGDVLGHENKLERDANPEDFPEDFYGASQIAGHVYVDVPLVGGELILWKKSLDQQTYDSMRGDSHGISFPSIGLPEVVLKPQRGDLILFNSRNLHATRGVPTLPKVEEVEEDEDEEYEDEESDDEDMDEEAELRIINGGQGPACDQLSTTACSETARRGKFATPPLAPIRTVRKAPSLGNSLALSTFILLRDPCKPILFWS
;
A
#
# COMPACT_ATOMS: atom_id res chain seq x y z
N MET A 1 -16.37 6.90 -23.80
CA MET A 1 -15.25 7.65 -23.20
C MET A 1 -13.98 6.82 -23.40
N SER A 2 -12.95 7.36 -24.07
CA SER A 2 -11.71 6.63 -24.35
C SER A 2 -10.89 6.42 -23.06
N MET A 3 -10.30 5.23 -22.89
CA MET A 3 -9.47 4.84 -21.73
C MET A 3 -8.28 5.80 -21.48
N ILE A 4 -7.82 6.49 -22.53
CA ILE A 4 -6.75 7.51 -22.47
C ILE A 4 -7.17 8.73 -21.64
N HIS A 5 -8.44 9.13 -21.69
CA HIS A 5 -8.92 10.33 -20.99
C HIS A 5 -9.06 10.09 -19.47
N LEU A 6 -9.32 8.85 -19.04
CA LEU A 6 -9.36 8.48 -17.62
C LEU A 6 -7.97 8.51 -16.98
N CYS A 7 -6.92 8.09 -17.71
CA CYS A 7 -5.54 8.16 -17.21
C CYS A 7 -5.07 9.60 -16.97
N GLU A 8 -5.36 10.54 -17.87
CA GLU A 8 -4.95 11.94 -17.71
C GLU A 8 -5.73 12.66 -16.59
N MET A 9 -7.00 12.31 -16.37
CA MET A 9 -7.80 12.87 -15.28
C MET A 9 -7.37 12.37 -13.90
N GLY A 10 -7.02 11.08 -13.78
CA GLY A 10 -6.49 10.51 -12.53
C GLY A 10 -5.14 11.11 -12.12
N LEU A 11 -4.29 11.47 -13.09
CA LEU A 11 -2.99 12.10 -12.80
C LEU A 11 -3.10 13.48 -12.15
N ARG A 12 -4.16 14.25 -12.41
CA ARG A 12 -4.39 15.55 -11.76
C ARG A 12 -4.97 15.43 -10.36
N ARG A 13 -5.40 14.23 -9.98
CA ARG A 13 -6.00 13.92 -8.69
C ARG A 13 -5.00 13.35 -7.69
N VAL A 14 -3.76 13.15 -8.11
CA VAL A 14 -2.69 12.60 -7.26
C VAL A 14 -1.52 13.56 -7.28
N ARG A 15 -1.07 13.96 -6.10
CA ARG A 15 0.18 14.72 -5.96
C ARG A 15 1.31 13.77 -5.64
N TYR A 16 2.35 13.76 -6.48
CA TYR A 16 3.57 12.99 -6.24
C TYR A 16 4.64 13.90 -5.65
N LEU A 17 5.24 13.46 -4.55
CA LEU A 17 6.35 14.09 -3.86
C LEU A 17 7.55 13.14 -3.91
N TYR A 18 8.76 13.67 -4.11
CA TYR A 18 9.99 12.87 -4.23
C TYR A 18 10.92 13.05 -3.03
N SER A 19 10.59 13.97 -2.13
CA SER A 19 11.13 14.09 -0.79
C SER A 19 9.99 14.25 0.22
N ARG A 20 10.17 13.68 1.42
CA ARG A 20 9.27 13.89 2.55
C ARG A 20 9.20 15.35 2.99
N ASP A 21 10.23 16.15 2.69
CA ASP A 21 10.27 17.57 3.05
C ASP A 21 9.35 18.43 2.17
N GLU A 22 8.90 17.90 1.03
CA GLU A 22 7.91 18.55 0.16
C GLU A 22 6.47 18.41 0.68
N LEU A 23 6.24 17.55 1.69
CA LEU A 23 4.93 17.35 2.29
C LEU A 23 4.57 18.57 3.14
N MET A 24 3.43 19.18 2.83
CA MET A 24 2.97 20.43 3.43
C MET A 24 1.58 20.29 4.04
N ALA A 25 1.21 21.22 4.92
CA ALA A 25 -0.13 21.24 5.50
C ALA A 25 -1.25 21.35 4.46
N GLN A 26 -0.99 22.04 3.36
CA GLN A 26 -1.93 22.19 2.25
C GLN A 26 -2.31 20.84 1.63
N ASP A 27 -1.42 19.86 1.62
CA ASP A 27 -1.70 18.53 1.05
C ASP A 27 -2.84 17.82 1.80
N PHE A 28 -2.86 17.96 3.13
CA PHE A 28 -3.92 17.41 3.96
C PHE A 28 -5.25 18.15 3.76
N ILE A 29 -5.20 19.47 3.58
CA ILE A 29 -6.38 20.29 3.27
C ILE A 29 -6.95 19.94 1.89
N ASP A 30 -6.09 19.71 0.90
CA ASP A 30 -6.49 19.36 -0.46
C ASP A 30 -7.09 17.95 -0.52
N ILE A 31 -6.56 16.99 0.26
CA ILE A 31 -7.18 15.66 0.45
C ILE A 31 -8.55 15.80 1.16
N ALA A 32 -8.60 16.55 2.25
CA ALA A 32 -9.81 16.73 3.07
C ALA A 32 -10.96 17.37 2.27
N SER A 33 -10.64 18.36 1.43
CA SER A 33 -11.60 19.06 0.56
C SER A 33 -11.92 18.29 -0.73
N GLY A 34 -11.22 17.20 -1.01
CA GLY A 34 -11.37 16.41 -2.23
C GLY A 34 -10.90 17.15 -3.49
N ILE A 35 -9.97 18.11 -3.36
CA ILE A 35 -9.30 18.71 -4.51
C ILE A 35 -8.44 17.63 -5.19
N ILE A 36 -7.64 16.93 -4.39
CA ILE A 36 -6.90 15.72 -4.76
C ILE A 36 -7.45 14.51 -3.99
N GLU A 37 -7.31 13.32 -4.54
CA GLU A 37 -7.73 12.07 -3.87
C GLU A 37 -6.59 11.46 -3.05
N ALA A 38 -5.33 11.71 -3.45
CA ALA A 38 -4.17 11.16 -2.77
C ALA A 38 -2.90 12.00 -2.92
N VAL A 39 -2.00 11.83 -1.96
CA VAL A 39 -0.61 12.26 -2.01
C VAL A 39 0.28 11.02 -1.89
N VAL A 40 1.25 10.89 -2.80
CA VAL A 40 2.23 9.81 -2.78
C VAL A 40 3.60 10.42 -2.51
N VAL A 41 4.18 10.10 -1.35
CA VAL A 41 5.56 10.46 -1.02
C VAL A 41 6.46 9.28 -1.36
N ARG A 42 7.24 9.42 -2.43
CA ARG A 42 8.14 8.37 -2.89
C ARG A 42 9.28 8.19 -1.92
N ASN A 43 9.65 6.93 -1.68
CA ASN A 43 10.80 6.59 -0.83
C ASN A 43 10.74 7.32 0.54
N PHE A 44 9.55 7.40 1.13
CA PHE A 44 9.33 7.95 2.47
C PHE A 44 10.14 7.20 3.52
N VAL A 45 10.22 5.87 3.37
CA VAL A 45 11.18 4.99 4.04
C VAL A 45 12.14 4.46 2.99
N GLU A 46 13.45 4.46 3.28
CA GLU A 46 14.44 3.94 2.34
C GLU A 46 14.24 2.44 2.07
N ASP A 47 14.39 2.02 0.81
CA ASP A 47 14.24 0.63 0.36
C ASP A 47 15.01 -0.37 1.23
N LYS A 48 16.24 -0.03 1.64
CA LYS A 48 17.08 -0.88 2.50
C LYS A 48 16.45 -1.13 3.89
N ILE A 49 15.77 -0.13 4.45
CA ILE A 49 15.11 -0.21 5.75
C ILE A 49 13.86 -1.07 5.62
N CYS A 50 13.09 -0.85 4.54
CA CYS A 50 11.93 -1.68 4.23
C CYS A 50 12.29 -3.15 4.03
N LEU A 51 13.41 -3.45 3.35
CA LEU A 51 13.92 -4.82 3.20
C LEU A 51 14.22 -5.47 4.55
N GLN A 52 14.96 -4.79 5.43
CA GLN A 52 15.27 -5.30 6.77
C GLN A 52 14.01 -5.52 7.63
N ALA A 53 13.07 -4.57 7.57
CA ALA A 53 11.79 -4.70 8.25
C ALA A 53 10.98 -5.89 7.71
N SER A 54 10.95 -6.05 6.38
CA SER A 54 10.26 -7.15 5.70
C SER A 54 10.81 -8.51 6.11
N GLU A 55 12.14 -8.67 6.17
CA GLU A 55 12.80 -9.91 6.63
C GLU A 55 12.36 -10.29 8.06
N ARG A 56 12.29 -9.32 8.97
CA ARG A 56 11.82 -9.56 10.36
C ARG A 56 10.33 -9.88 10.45
N LEU A 57 9.54 -9.42 9.48
CA LEU A 57 8.10 -9.67 9.43
C LEU A 57 7.75 -11.05 8.86
N VAL A 58 8.69 -11.74 8.19
CA VAL A 58 8.46 -13.08 7.61
C VAL A 58 8.04 -14.08 8.69
N ASP A 59 8.87 -14.26 9.72
CA ASP A 59 8.59 -15.19 10.81
C ASP A 59 7.29 -14.86 11.57
N ILE A 60 6.91 -13.58 11.60
CA ILE A 60 5.65 -13.13 12.21
C ILE A 60 4.49 -13.55 11.30
N ALA A 61 4.58 -13.28 9.99
CA ALA A 61 3.55 -13.63 9.02
C ALA A 61 3.26 -15.13 8.93
N GLU A 62 4.28 -15.97 9.07
CA GLU A 62 4.13 -17.44 9.09
C GLU A 62 3.36 -17.93 10.31
N ARG A 63 3.62 -17.32 11.48
CA ARG A 63 2.98 -17.70 12.76
C ARG A 63 1.64 -17.01 12.99
N THR A 64 1.36 -15.92 12.27
CA THR A 64 0.11 -15.17 12.41
C THR A 64 -1.01 -15.84 11.61
N PRO A 65 -2.11 -16.25 12.26
CA PRO A 65 -3.30 -16.71 11.57
C PRO A 65 -4.05 -15.56 10.88
N GLU A 66 -4.84 -15.89 9.87
CA GLU A 66 -5.78 -14.94 9.27
C GLU A 66 -6.88 -14.59 10.27
N THR A 67 -6.81 -13.39 10.86
CA THR A 67 -7.70 -12.95 11.95
C THR A 67 -8.47 -11.67 11.63
N SER A 68 -8.23 -11.06 10.47
CA SER A 68 -8.72 -9.71 10.15
C SER A 68 -10.22 -9.63 9.78
N GLY A 69 -10.94 -10.76 9.79
CA GLY A 69 -12.30 -10.84 9.25
C GLY A 69 -12.40 -10.61 7.73
N THR A 70 -11.27 -10.31 7.07
CA THR A 70 -11.13 -10.12 5.63
C THR A 70 -10.27 -11.27 5.10
N PRO A 71 -10.81 -12.13 4.22
CA PRO A 71 -10.06 -13.25 3.64
C PRO A 71 -8.74 -12.79 3.01
N GLY A 72 -7.65 -13.49 3.31
CA GLY A 72 -6.34 -13.16 2.76
C GLY A 72 -5.70 -11.89 3.33
N VAL A 73 -6.18 -11.34 4.45
CA VAL A 73 -5.49 -10.26 5.17
C VAL A 73 -5.07 -10.75 6.56
N LYS A 74 -3.79 -10.61 6.88
CA LYS A 74 -3.23 -10.91 8.20
C LYS A 74 -2.78 -9.62 8.88
N ARG A 75 -3.20 -9.41 10.13
CA ARG A 75 -2.65 -8.33 10.97
C ARG A 75 -1.47 -8.89 11.76
N LEU A 76 -0.27 -8.49 11.36
CA LEU A 76 0.98 -9.01 11.92
C LEU A 76 1.29 -8.38 13.28
N LEU A 77 1.10 -7.07 13.40
CA LEU A 77 1.39 -6.27 14.59
C LEU A 77 0.37 -5.15 14.73
N GLY A 78 0.18 -4.67 15.95
CA GLY A 78 -0.74 -3.58 16.25
C GLY A 78 -2.18 -4.06 16.45
N GLN A 79 -2.98 -3.17 17.01
CA GLN A 79 -4.42 -3.37 17.23
C GLN A 79 -5.18 -2.33 16.42
N CYS A 80 -6.33 -2.71 15.86
CA CYS A 80 -7.20 -1.81 15.13
C CYS A 80 -8.30 -1.31 16.05
N PHE A 81 -8.49 0.01 16.12
CA PHE A 81 -9.50 0.59 17.01
C PHE A 81 -10.92 0.12 16.65
N SER A 82 -11.18 -0.16 15.37
CA SER A 82 -12.47 -0.67 14.89
C SER A 82 -12.86 -2.02 15.49
N ASP A 83 -11.90 -2.83 15.98
CA ASP A 83 -12.21 -4.09 16.63
C ASP A 83 -12.95 -3.90 17.95
N THR A 84 -12.90 -2.69 18.52
CA THR A 84 -13.64 -2.35 19.73
C THR A 84 -15.14 -2.29 19.47
N LYS A 85 -15.58 -1.93 18.26
CA LYS A 85 -17.00 -1.80 17.87
C LYS A 85 -17.82 -1.01 18.90
N GLY A 86 -17.25 0.07 19.44
CA GLY A 86 -17.86 0.88 20.51
C GLY A 86 -17.97 0.19 21.89
N ASN A 87 -17.49 -1.04 22.05
CA ASN A 87 -17.55 -1.79 23.30
C ASN A 87 -16.51 -1.30 24.31
N HIS A 88 -16.98 -0.85 25.48
CA HIS A 88 -16.13 -0.31 26.54
C HIS A 88 -15.01 -1.27 27.01
N ARG A 89 -15.31 -2.57 27.13
CA ARG A 89 -14.33 -3.56 27.60
C ARG A 89 -13.26 -3.81 26.54
N ALA A 90 -13.66 -4.03 25.29
CA ALA A 90 -12.71 -4.21 24.18
C ALA A 90 -11.82 -2.97 24.00
N ARG A 91 -12.39 -1.76 24.14
CA ARG A 91 -11.64 -0.51 24.14
C ARG A 91 -10.65 -0.40 25.29
N SER A 92 -11.05 -0.81 26.50
CA SER A 92 -10.14 -0.80 27.65
C SER A 92 -8.92 -1.68 27.40
N PHE A 93 -9.12 -2.86 26.81
CA PHE A 93 -8.03 -3.71 26.33
C PHE A 93 -7.20 -3.03 25.25
N TYR A 94 -7.82 -2.46 24.21
CA TYR A 94 -7.08 -1.75 23.16
C TYR A 94 -6.11 -0.71 23.75
N VAL A 95 -6.63 0.15 24.63
CA VAL A 95 -5.86 1.27 25.19
C VAL A 95 -4.75 0.79 26.14
N GLU A 96 -4.99 -0.30 26.88
CA GLU A 96 -4.01 -0.91 27.77
C GLU A 96 -2.78 -1.44 27.01
N TYR A 97 -2.98 -2.02 25.83
CA TYR A 97 -1.92 -2.64 25.04
C TYR A 97 -1.34 -1.74 23.92
N ALA A 98 -2.00 -0.62 23.61
CA ALA A 98 -1.61 0.28 22.51
C ALA A 98 -0.12 0.68 22.51
N ILE A 99 0.44 1.05 23.67
CA ILE A 99 1.85 1.45 23.78
C ILE A 99 2.80 0.26 23.59
N ALA A 100 2.46 -0.90 24.16
CA ALA A 100 3.27 -2.10 24.02
C ALA A 100 3.30 -2.58 22.57
N GLU A 101 2.15 -2.53 21.88
CA GLU A 101 2.06 -2.87 20.46
C GLU A 101 2.81 -1.88 19.57
N HIS A 102 2.75 -0.57 19.86
CA HIS A 102 3.58 0.42 19.19
C HIS A 102 5.08 0.12 19.34
N ALA A 103 5.52 -0.24 20.54
CA ALA A 103 6.91 -0.60 20.80
C ALA A 103 7.37 -1.83 19.98
N ARG A 104 6.46 -2.79 19.71
CA ARG A 104 6.76 -3.92 18.82
C ARG A 104 6.98 -3.46 17.39
N ILE A 105 6.18 -2.52 16.89
CA ILE A 105 6.38 -1.91 15.57
C ILE A 105 7.74 -1.19 15.55
N GLN A 106 8.07 -0.39 16.56
CA GLN A 106 9.37 0.27 16.67
C GLN A 106 10.53 -0.73 16.61
N HIS A 107 10.41 -1.88 17.28
CA HIS A 107 11.42 -2.92 17.27
C HIS A 107 11.67 -3.48 15.86
N ILE A 108 10.64 -3.63 15.03
CA ILE A 108 10.80 -4.08 13.63
C ILE A 108 11.67 -3.14 12.81
N PHE A 109 11.57 -1.82 13.04
CA PHE A 109 12.33 -0.82 12.27
C PHE A 109 13.67 -0.45 12.90
N ALA A 110 13.96 -0.88 14.13
CA ALA A 110 15.22 -0.56 14.81
C ALA A 110 16.47 -1.00 14.01
N PRO A 111 17.54 -0.20 13.96
CA PRO A 111 17.79 1.02 14.75
C PRO A 111 17.19 2.31 14.14
N TYR A 112 16.42 2.22 13.06
CA TYR A 112 15.80 3.37 12.41
C TYR A 112 14.49 3.75 13.10
N THR A 113 14.08 5.01 12.93
CA THR A 113 12.77 5.49 13.38
C THR A 113 11.67 4.76 12.62
N CYS A 114 10.64 4.28 13.33
CA CYS A 114 9.53 3.63 12.64
C CYS A 114 8.71 4.63 11.82
N PRO A 115 7.96 4.18 10.79
CA PRO A 115 7.30 5.09 9.86
C PRO A 115 6.24 6.01 10.51
N PRO A 116 5.36 5.55 11.42
CA PRO A 116 4.43 6.44 12.13
C PRO A 116 5.13 7.52 12.93
N ASP A 117 6.18 7.17 13.68
CA ASP A 117 6.95 8.14 14.46
C ASP A 117 7.62 9.18 13.55
N SER A 118 8.15 8.73 12.41
CA SER A 118 8.75 9.62 11.40
C SER A 118 7.72 10.60 10.83
N LEU A 119 6.50 10.12 10.55
CA LEU A 119 5.41 10.96 10.04
C LEU A 119 4.91 11.94 11.11
N ILE A 120 4.73 11.49 12.36
CA ILE A 120 4.37 12.35 13.49
C ILE A 120 5.42 13.45 13.68
N ALA A 121 6.71 13.11 13.69
CA ALA A 121 7.79 14.08 13.84
C ALA A 121 7.79 15.10 12.69
N LEU A 122 7.67 14.62 11.44
CA LEU A 122 7.60 15.47 10.26
C LEU A 122 6.41 16.44 10.35
N LEU A 123 5.20 15.94 10.62
CA LEU A 123 4.02 16.80 10.70
C LEU A 123 4.08 17.72 11.92
N SER A 124 4.72 17.30 13.02
CA SER A 124 4.90 18.17 14.18
C SER A 124 5.80 19.36 13.88
N GLU A 125 6.72 19.25 12.92
CA GLU A 125 7.53 20.36 12.43
C GLU A 125 6.73 21.25 11.45
N LYS A 126 5.96 20.64 10.55
CA LYS A 126 5.27 21.36 9.47
C LYS A 126 3.97 22.05 9.91
N PHE A 127 3.33 21.57 10.98
CA PHE A 127 2.10 22.15 11.50
C PHE A 127 2.40 23.03 12.73
N PRO A 128 1.96 24.31 12.76
CA PRO A 128 2.21 25.20 13.89
C PRO A 128 1.73 24.65 15.24
N SER A 129 0.64 23.88 15.21
CA SER A 129 0.04 23.26 16.39
C SER A 129 0.58 21.86 16.70
N GLY A 130 1.55 21.40 15.91
CA GLY A 130 2.20 20.11 16.07
C GLY A 130 1.35 18.91 15.64
N ALA A 131 1.87 17.73 15.94
CA ALA A 131 1.23 16.44 15.70
C ALA A 131 1.48 15.49 16.88
N SER A 132 0.49 14.67 17.23
CA SER A 132 0.61 13.70 18.30
C SER A 132 -0.32 12.51 18.11
N LEU A 133 -0.11 11.45 18.90
CA LEU A 133 -1.13 10.42 19.06
C LEU A 133 -2.37 11.01 19.71
N ILE A 134 -3.54 10.50 19.34
CA ILE A 134 -4.77 10.81 20.05
C ILE A 134 -4.74 10.19 21.45
N SER A 135 -5.26 10.94 22.41
CA SER A 135 -5.44 10.49 23.78
C SER A 135 -6.92 10.41 24.11
N THR A 136 -7.30 9.37 24.84
CA THR A 136 -8.59 9.29 25.52
C THR A 136 -8.70 10.39 26.58
N LYS A 137 -9.92 10.68 27.06
CA LYS A 137 -10.15 11.71 28.09
C LYS A 137 -9.38 11.47 29.39
N ASP A 138 -9.04 10.22 29.72
CA ASP A 138 -8.21 9.85 30.86
C ASP A 138 -6.69 9.88 30.58
N GLY A 139 -6.28 10.42 29.42
CA GLY A 139 -4.88 10.67 29.07
C GLY A 139 -4.12 9.50 28.46
N ARG A 140 -4.76 8.34 28.27
CA ARG A 140 -4.11 7.18 27.64
C ARG A 140 -4.06 7.34 26.12
N LYS A 141 -2.96 6.93 25.49
CA LYS A 141 -2.74 7.11 24.04
C LYS A 141 -3.23 5.90 23.26
N LEU A 142 -3.75 6.13 22.05
CA LEU A 142 -4.03 5.05 21.10
C LEU A 142 -2.76 4.60 20.36
N SER A 143 -2.86 3.47 19.65
CA SER A 143 -1.77 2.92 18.84
C SER A 143 -1.50 3.83 17.64
N SER A 144 -0.25 3.91 17.20
CA SER A 144 0.13 4.76 16.06
C SER A 144 -0.11 4.09 14.70
N GLY A 145 -0.28 2.77 14.67
CA GLY A 145 -0.33 2.02 13.43
C GLY A 145 -0.60 0.53 13.62
N ILE A 146 -0.89 -0.13 12.50
CA ILE A 146 -0.95 -1.58 12.37
C ILE A 146 -0.07 -2.02 11.20
N VAL A 147 0.51 -3.21 11.29
CA VAL A 147 1.23 -3.85 10.18
C VAL A 147 0.38 -4.98 9.64
N GLN A 148 0.12 -4.97 8.34
CA GLN A 148 -0.72 -5.95 7.67
C GLN A 148 0.01 -6.59 6.49
N GLN A 149 -0.23 -7.89 6.31
CA GLN A 149 0.06 -8.62 5.09
C GLN A 149 -1.23 -8.81 4.32
N LEU A 150 -1.22 -8.46 3.03
CA LEU A 150 -2.34 -8.62 2.12
C LEU A 150 -1.98 -9.63 1.02
N ASN A 151 -2.69 -10.75 1.05
CA ASN A 151 -2.62 -11.86 0.12
C ASN A 151 -3.87 -11.87 -0.78
N GLY A 152 -5.00 -11.37 -0.28
CA GLY A 152 -6.27 -11.27 -0.99
C GLY A 152 -6.73 -9.83 -1.22
N ASP A 153 -7.83 -9.70 -1.98
CA ASP A 153 -8.49 -8.42 -2.20
C ASP A 153 -9.06 -7.88 -0.88
N VAL A 154 -8.83 -6.59 -0.62
CA VAL A 154 -9.62 -5.82 0.34
C VAL A 154 -10.70 -5.12 -0.45
N LEU A 155 -11.94 -5.59 -0.29
CA LEU A 155 -13.10 -5.06 -0.99
C LEU A 155 -13.40 -3.60 -0.63
N GLY A 156 -14.26 -2.95 -1.43
CA GLY A 156 -14.59 -1.54 -1.26
C GLY A 156 -15.21 -1.25 0.11
N HIS A 157 -14.53 -0.42 0.90
CA HIS A 157 -14.93 -0.06 2.25
C HIS A 157 -14.61 1.41 2.55
N GLU A 158 -15.09 1.89 3.69
CA GLU A 158 -14.77 3.21 4.22
C GLU A 158 -14.37 3.06 5.68
N ASN A 159 -13.36 3.79 6.12
CA ASN A 159 -13.03 3.91 7.54
C ASN A 159 -13.57 5.25 8.03
N LYS A 160 -14.47 5.18 9.01
CA LYS A 160 -15.09 6.35 9.64
C LYS A 160 -15.03 6.09 11.12
N LEU A 161 -14.12 6.77 11.82
CA LEU A 161 -13.92 6.52 13.25
C LEU A 161 -15.20 6.77 14.07
N GLU A 162 -16.14 7.61 13.61
CA GLU A 162 -17.47 7.75 14.24
C GLU A 162 -18.33 6.47 14.22
N ARG A 163 -17.98 5.46 13.41
CA ARG A 163 -18.64 4.14 13.45
C ARG A 163 -18.18 3.28 14.62
N ASP A 164 -16.97 3.55 15.13
CA ASP A 164 -16.28 2.71 16.11
C ASP A 164 -16.13 3.42 17.47
N ALA A 165 -16.26 4.75 17.48
CA ALA A 165 -16.07 5.61 18.63
C ALA A 165 -17.39 6.04 19.28
N ASN A 166 -17.43 6.12 20.62
CA ASN A 166 -18.50 6.86 21.30
C ASN A 166 -18.10 8.34 21.43
N PRO A 167 -19.05 9.29 21.36
CA PRO A 167 -18.72 10.71 21.48
C PRO A 167 -18.01 11.09 22.76
N GLU A 168 -18.23 10.31 23.81
CA GLU A 168 -17.65 10.55 25.12
C GLU A 168 -16.15 10.22 25.18
N ASP A 169 -15.60 9.50 24.19
CA ASP A 169 -14.24 8.96 24.24
C ASP A 169 -13.18 9.92 23.72
N PHE A 170 -13.59 10.86 22.87
CA PHE A 170 -12.73 11.73 22.09
C PHE A 170 -13.03 13.22 22.35
N PRO A 171 -12.13 14.13 21.94
CA PRO A 171 -12.40 15.56 21.97
C PRO A 171 -13.69 15.94 21.23
N GLU A 172 -14.41 16.98 21.67
CA GLU A 172 -15.72 17.36 21.10
C GLU A 172 -15.66 17.73 19.61
N ASP A 173 -14.51 18.19 19.13
CA ASP A 173 -14.24 18.57 17.74
C ASP A 173 -13.80 17.38 16.87
N PHE A 174 -14.00 16.16 17.35
CA PHE A 174 -13.75 14.93 16.63
C PHE A 174 -14.78 14.69 15.51
N TYR A 175 -16.06 14.97 15.77
CA TYR A 175 -17.14 14.71 14.80
C TYR A 175 -17.05 15.64 13.60
N GLY A 176 -17.11 15.06 12.40
CA GLY A 176 -17.02 15.82 11.15
C GLY A 176 -15.61 16.24 10.76
N ALA A 177 -14.60 15.89 11.57
CA ALA A 177 -13.21 16.08 11.19
C ALA A 177 -12.83 15.22 9.98
N SER A 178 -11.87 15.69 9.21
CA SER A 178 -11.37 14.94 8.06
C SER A 178 -10.45 13.82 8.54
N GLN A 179 -10.72 12.60 8.05
CA GLN A 179 -9.93 11.42 8.38
C GLN A 179 -9.12 11.00 7.16
N ILE A 180 -7.81 11.01 7.31
CA ILE A 180 -6.84 10.68 6.28
C ILE A 180 -6.16 9.37 6.70
N ALA A 181 -6.15 8.37 5.83
CA ALA A 181 -5.31 7.20 6.02
C ALA A 181 -3.91 7.46 5.47
N GLY A 182 -2.89 6.96 6.16
CA GLY A 182 -1.51 6.91 5.71
C GLY A 182 -1.03 5.48 5.65
N HIS A 183 -0.70 5.00 4.45
CA HIS A 183 -0.17 3.66 4.21
C HIS A 183 1.30 3.76 3.79
N VAL A 184 2.19 3.18 4.58
CA VAL A 184 3.61 3.01 4.25
C VAL A 184 3.82 1.58 3.76
N TYR A 185 4.24 1.43 2.50
CA TYR A 185 4.40 0.12 1.87
C TYR A 185 5.79 -0.45 2.12
N VAL A 186 5.88 -1.39 3.07
CA VAL A 186 7.13 -2.05 3.47
C VAL A 186 7.58 -3.08 2.43
N ASP A 187 6.63 -3.75 1.78
CA ASP A 187 6.92 -4.56 0.59
C ASP A 187 5.69 -4.59 -0.32
N VAL A 188 5.91 -4.75 -1.63
CA VAL A 188 4.83 -4.69 -2.62
C VAL A 188 5.05 -5.77 -3.67
N PRO A 189 4.01 -6.57 -4.01
CA PRO A 189 4.09 -7.59 -5.04
C PRO A 189 4.31 -6.99 -6.44
N LEU A 190 4.85 -7.79 -7.36
CA LEU A 190 4.98 -7.36 -8.76
C LEU A 190 3.60 -7.15 -9.40
N VAL A 191 2.64 -8.03 -9.11
CA VAL A 191 1.25 -7.97 -9.58
C VAL A 191 0.32 -7.90 -8.36
N GLY A 192 -0.73 -7.07 -8.40
CA GLY A 192 -1.61 -6.87 -7.25
C GLY A 192 -1.12 -5.77 -6.31
N GLY A 193 -1.80 -5.56 -5.18
CA GLY A 193 -1.44 -4.52 -4.22
C GLY A 193 -1.76 -3.09 -4.67
N GLU A 194 -2.50 -2.92 -5.77
CA GLU A 194 -2.97 -1.59 -6.19
C GLU A 194 -4.00 -1.04 -5.20
N LEU A 195 -3.79 0.19 -4.74
CA LEU A 195 -4.78 0.95 -3.98
C LEU A 195 -5.75 1.61 -4.97
N ILE A 196 -7.04 1.34 -4.79
CA ILE A 196 -8.12 1.86 -5.62
C ILE A 196 -8.93 2.85 -4.79
N LEU A 197 -9.12 4.06 -5.31
CA LEU A 197 -9.80 5.15 -4.62
C LEU A 197 -10.99 5.63 -5.45
N TRP A 198 -12.12 5.83 -4.78
CA TRP A 198 -13.27 6.49 -5.36
C TRP A 198 -13.55 7.83 -4.69
N LYS A 199 -13.98 8.85 -5.46
CA LYS A 199 -14.38 10.15 -4.91
C LYS A 199 -15.85 10.14 -4.47
N LYS A 200 -16.20 9.19 -3.61
CA LYS A 200 -17.54 9.11 -3.04
C LYS A 200 -17.54 8.43 -1.69
N SER A 201 -18.49 8.84 -0.86
CA SER A 201 -18.85 8.17 0.37
C SER A 201 -20.30 7.71 0.29
N LEU A 202 -20.63 6.61 0.96
CA LEU A 202 -21.99 6.07 1.06
C LEU A 202 -22.55 6.34 2.46
N ASP A 203 -23.87 6.54 2.53
CA ASP A 203 -24.58 6.40 3.80
C ASP A 203 -24.58 4.93 4.26
N GLN A 204 -24.83 4.72 5.55
CA GLN A 204 -24.72 3.40 6.15
C GLN A 204 -25.67 2.37 5.52
N GLN A 205 -26.91 2.77 5.22
CA GLN A 205 -27.92 1.88 4.65
C GLN A 205 -27.54 1.43 3.24
N THR A 206 -27.08 2.37 2.41
CA THR A 206 -26.60 2.06 1.06
C THR A 206 -25.35 1.17 1.11
N TYR A 207 -24.40 1.47 2.00
CA TYR A 207 -23.20 0.64 2.18
C TYR A 207 -23.54 -0.80 2.57
N ASP A 208 -24.41 -0.99 3.58
CA ASP A 208 -24.82 -2.30 4.06
C ASP A 208 -25.59 -3.10 3.00
N SER A 209 -26.47 -2.43 2.24
CA SER A 209 -27.19 -3.04 1.12
C SER A 209 -26.23 -3.52 0.01
N MET A 210 -25.25 -2.70 -0.36
CA MET A 210 -24.31 -3.01 -1.44
C MET A 210 -23.30 -4.10 -1.07
N ARG A 211 -22.87 -4.18 0.21
CA ARG A 211 -21.94 -5.23 0.64
C ARG A 211 -22.63 -6.56 0.93
N GLY A 212 -23.91 -6.55 1.32
CA GLY A 212 -24.62 -7.75 1.80
C GLY A 212 -23.89 -8.41 2.97
N ASP A 213 -23.66 -9.72 2.87
CA ASP A 213 -22.93 -10.49 3.90
C ASP A 213 -21.39 -10.48 3.70
N SER A 214 -20.90 -9.77 2.68
CA SER A 214 -19.47 -9.64 2.42
C SER A 214 -18.79 -8.67 3.40
N HIS A 215 -17.47 -8.81 3.54
CA HIS A 215 -16.62 -7.91 4.31
C HIS A 215 -16.47 -6.52 3.67
N GLY A 216 -16.89 -6.36 2.42
CA GLY A 216 -16.93 -5.09 1.70
C GLY A 216 -17.66 -5.19 0.38
N ILE A 217 -17.75 -4.08 -0.35
CA ILE A 217 -18.47 -3.99 -1.63
C ILE A 217 -17.57 -4.52 -2.76
N SER A 218 -18.09 -5.41 -3.59
CA SER A 218 -17.36 -5.91 -4.76
C SER A 218 -17.01 -4.78 -5.74
N PHE A 219 -15.82 -4.82 -6.36
CA PHE A 219 -15.37 -3.74 -7.25
C PHE A 219 -16.33 -3.43 -8.41
N PRO A 220 -16.88 -4.43 -9.13
CA PRO A 220 -17.82 -4.17 -10.22
C PRO A 220 -19.07 -3.40 -9.78
N SER A 221 -19.52 -3.60 -8.53
CA SER A 221 -20.72 -2.94 -7.99
C SER A 221 -20.51 -1.45 -7.69
N ILE A 222 -19.27 -1.00 -7.50
CA ILE A 222 -18.96 0.39 -7.14
C ILE A 222 -18.92 1.28 -8.40
N GLY A 223 -18.45 0.74 -9.52
CA GLY A 223 -18.19 1.49 -10.75
C GLY A 223 -16.73 1.89 -10.91
N LEU A 224 -16.45 2.74 -11.90
CA LEU A 224 -15.07 3.13 -12.25
C LEU A 224 -14.41 3.93 -11.12
N PRO A 225 -13.15 3.64 -10.77
CA PRO A 225 -12.40 4.42 -9.80
C PRO A 225 -11.88 5.73 -10.39
N GLU A 226 -11.75 6.73 -9.53
CA GLU A 226 -11.09 8.00 -9.85
C GLU A 226 -9.58 7.86 -9.92
N VAL A 227 -9.00 7.02 -9.06
CA VAL A 227 -7.56 6.81 -8.95
C VAL A 227 -7.25 5.34 -8.68
N VAL A 228 -6.23 4.81 -9.36
CA VAL A 228 -5.60 3.51 -9.09
C VAL A 228 -4.11 3.73 -8.93
N LEU A 229 -3.55 3.35 -7.78
CA LEU A 229 -2.14 3.56 -7.43
C LEU A 229 -1.44 2.22 -7.23
N LYS A 230 -0.37 2.01 -8.00
CA LYS A 230 0.60 0.95 -7.71
C LYS A 230 1.70 1.51 -6.81
N PRO A 231 1.75 1.14 -5.52
CA PRO A 231 2.80 1.60 -4.62
C PRO A 231 4.15 0.98 -5.00
N GLN A 232 5.22 1.65 -4.62
CA GLN A 232 6.57 1.10 -4.58
C GLN A 232 6.98 0.85 -3.13
N ARG A 233 8.00 0.03 -2.94
CA ARG A 233 8.57 -0.18 -1.60
C ARG A 233 9.06 1.16 -1.04
N GLY A 234 8.71 1.44 0.21
CA GLY A 234 9.07 2.67 0.90
C GLY A 234 8.13 3.83 0.67
N ASP A 235 7.15 3.73 -0.24
CA ASP A 235 6.21 4.81 -0.47
C ASP A 235 5.27 5.00 0.71
N LEU A 236 4.96 6.26 1.01
CA LEU A 236 3.81 6.67 1.82
C LEU A 236 2.69 7.13 0.89
N ILE A 237 1.49 6.60 1.05
CA ILE A 237 0.28 7.08 0.37
C ILE A 237 -0.69 7.64 1.42
N LEU A 238 -1.07 8.91 1.26
CA LEU A 238 -2.07 9.61 2.07
C LEU A 238 -3.34 9.78 1.26
N PHE A 239 -4.50 9.43 1.80
CA PHE A 239 -5.80 9.57 1.12
C PHE A 239 -6.95 9.72 2.12
N ASN A 240 -8.09 10.23 1.68
CA ASN A 240 -9.28 10.38 2.54
C ASN A 240 -9.95 9.02 2.74
N SER A 241 -9.82 8.41 3.92
CA SER A 241 -10.38 7.07 4.18
C SER A 241 -11.88 7.06 4.46
N ARG A 242 -12.50 8.24 4.54
CA ARG A 242 -13.97 8.37 4.61
C ARG A 242 -14.63 8.08 3.27
N ASN A 243 -13.87 8.18 2.18
CA ASN A 243 -14.31 7.80 0.85
C ASN A 243 -14.11 6.29 0.64
N LEU A 244 -14.88 5.72 -0.29
CA LEU A 244 -14.71 4.33 -0.70
C LEU A 244 -13.30 4.09 -1.24
N HIS A 245 -12.68 3.03 -0.75
CA HIS A 245 -11.39 2.58 -1.20
C HIS A 245 -11.26 1.07 -1.07
N ALA A 246 -10.30 0.52 -1.79
CA ALA A 246 -10.03 -0.91 -1.86
C ALA A 246 -8.55 -1.17 -2.12
N THR A 247 -8.09 -2.39 -1.87
CA THR A 247 -6.75 -2.83 -2.28
C THR A 247 -6.87 -4.14 -3.05
N ARG A 248 -6.19 -4.23 -4.19
CA ARG A 248 -6.09 -5.50 -4.91
C ARG A 248 -5.18 -6.47 -4.17
N GLY A 249 -5.60 -7.72 -4.09
CA GLY A 249 -4.78 -8.82 -3.62
C GLY A 249 -3.71 -9.20 -4.64
N VAL A 250 -2.84 -10.11 -4.24
CA VAL A 250 -1.98 -10.82 -5.19
C VAL A 250 -2.87 -11.81 -5.93
N PRO A 251 -2.79 -11.92 -7.28
CA PRO A 251 -3.51 -12.96 -7.99
C PRO A 251 -3.10 -14.32 -7.43
N THR A 252 -4.05 -15.04 -6.86
CA THR A 252 -3.86 -16.47 -6.58
C THR A 252 -3.82 -17.16 -7.93
N LEU A 253 -2.69 -17.79 -8.26
CA LEU A 253 -2.72 -18.81 -9.31
C LEU A 253 -3.71 -19.87 -8.86
N PRO A 254 -4.58 -20.38 -9.75
CA PRO A 254 -5.40 -21.53 -9.41
C PRO A 254 -4.45 -22.60 -8.87
N LYS A 255 -4.79 -23.17 -7.71
CA LYS A 255 -4.14 -24.41 -7.26
C LYS A 255 -4.30 -25.36 -8.45
N VAL A 256 -3.19 -25.73 -9.07
CA VAL A 256 -3.19 -26.91 -9.93
C VAL A 256 -3.60 -28.01 -8.96
N GLU A 257 -4.81 -28.53 -9.12
CA GLU A 257 -5.16 -29.79 -8.48
C GLU A 257 -4.07 -30.76 -8.95
N GLU A 258 -3.24 -31.22 -8.00
CA GLU A 258 -2.40 -32.36 -8.24
C GLU A 258 -3.36 -33.45 -8.70
N VAL A 259 -3.38 -33.70 -10.00
CA VAL A 259 -3.96 -34.93 -10.53
C VAL A 259 -3.12 -35.99 -9.86
N GLU A 260 -3.72 -36.73 -8.92
CA GLU A 260 -3.17 -38.00 -8.50
C GLU A 260 -2.97 -38.78 -9.80
N GLU A 261 -1.71 -38.87 -10.25
CA GLU A 261 -1.33 -39.85 -11.24
C GLU A 261 -1.65 -41.18 -10.57
N ASP A 262 -2.80 -41.75 -10.95
CA ASP A 262 -3.19 -43.11 -10.60
C ASP A 262 -1.97 -43.98 -10.96
N GLU A 263 -1.29 -44.47 -9.91
CA GLU A 263 -0.12 -45.33 -10.06
C GLU A 263 -0.49 -46.50 -10.98
N ASP A 264 0.32 -46.60 -12.01
CA ASP A 264 0.25 -47.47 -13.18
C ASP A 264 -0.37 -48.85 -12.94
N GLU A 265 -1.28 -49.23 -13.84
CA GLU A 265 -1.60 -50.61 -14.17
C GLU A 265 -0.29 -51.39 -14.41
N GLU A 266 -0.09 -52.47 -13.65
CA GLU A 266 0.94 -53.48 -13.92
C GLU A 266 0.82 -53.97 -15.37
N TYR A 267 1.67 -53.45 -16.26
CA TYR A 267 1.94 -54.07 -17.54
C TYR A 267 2.86 -55.27 -17.28
N GLU A 268 2.32 -56.47 -17.43
CA GLU A 268 3.11 -57.71 -17.46
C GLU A 268 4.09 -57.64 -18.65
N ASP A 269 5.37 -57.78 -18.33
CA ASP A 269 6.47 -57.92 -19.27
C ASP A 269 6.26 -59.14 -20.18
N GLU A 270 5.98 -58.92 -21.47
CA GLU A 270 6.30 -59.89 -22.51
C GLU A 270 7.64 -59.50 -23.15
N GLU A 271 8.68 -60.24 -22.76
CA GLU A 271 9.97 -60.30 -23.43
C GLU A 271 9.77 -60.64 -24.92
N SER A 272 10.27 -59.78 -25.80
CA SER A 272 10.68 -60.21 -27.13
C SER A 272 11.96 -59.50 -27.55
N ASP A 273 12.96 -60.34 -27.75
CA ASP A 273 14.31 -60.07 -28.24
C ASP A 273 14.36 -59.35 -29.61
N ASP A 274 15.59 -58.93 -29.93
CA ASP A 274 16.11 -58.52 -31.25
C ASP A 274 15.84 -57.04 -31.61
N GLU A 275 16.76 -56.21 -32.09
CA GLU A 275 18.07 -56.42 -32.71
C GLU A 275 18.80 -55.05 -32.75
N ASP A 276 20.13 -55.10 -32.82
CA ASP A 276 21.05 -53.97 -32.98
C ASP A 276 20.73 -53.07 -34.19
N MET A 277 20.90 -51.75 -34.05
CA MET A 277 21.49 -50.90 -35.11
C MET A 277 22.11 -49.61 -34.55
N ASP A 278 23.41 -49.53 -34.78
CA ASP A 278 24.25 -48.32 -34.76
C ASP A 278 23.66 -47.21 -35.67
N GLU A 279 23.84 -45.93 -35.29
CA GLU A 279 24.62 -44.97 -36.09
C GLU A 279 24.64 -43.57 -35.48
N GLU A 280 25.86 -43.02 -35.45
CA GLU A 280 26.21 -41.63 -35.17
C GLU A 280 25.57 -40.65 -36.16
N ALA A 281 25.28 -39.41 -35.73
CA ALA A 281 25.56 -38.24 -36.57
C ALA A 281 25.61 -36.92 -35.79
N GLU A 282 26.71 -36.23 -36.06
CA GLU A 282 27.19 -34.97 -35.52
C GLU A 282 26.40 -33.70 -35.90
N LEU A 283 26.60 -32.67 -35.06
CA LEU A 283 26.89 -31.25 -35.36
C LEU A 283 26.19 -30.55 -36.54
N ARG A 284 25.65 -29.35 -36.25
CA ARG A 284 26.04 -28.14 -37.00
C ARG A 284 25.82 -26.83 -36.23
N ILE A 285 26.97 -26.22 -35.95
CA ILE A 285 27.19 -24.81 -35.64
C ILE A 285 26.92 -23.99 -36.90
N ILE A 286 26.24 -22.84 -36.78
CA ILE A 286 26.45 -21.69 -37.68
C ILE A 286 26.60 -20.42 -36.83
N ASN A 287 27.85 -20.00 -36.71
CA ASN A 287 28.27 -18.62 -36.48
C ASN A 287 28.16 -17.86 -37.81
N GLY A 288 27.84 -16.56 -37.75
CA GLY A 288 28.18 -15.65 -38.85
C GLY A 288 27.44 -14.32 -38.80
N GLY A 289 28.18 -13.22 -38.59
CA GLY A 289 27.68 -11.90 -38.95
C GLY A 289 28.22 -10.72 -38.16
N GLN A 290 29.55 -10.52 -38.16
CA GLN A 290 30.17 -9.25 -37.77
C GLN A 290 30.07 -8.20 -38.90
N GLY A 291 29.86 -6.95 -38.49
CA GLY A 291 30.46 -5.76 -39.11
C GLY A 291 29.50 -4.80 -39.85
N PRO A 292 29.89 -3.53 -40.08
CA PRO A 292 30.76 -2.68 -39.26
C PRO A 292 30.23 -1.24 -39.07
N ALA A 293 30.99 -0.47 -38.30
CA ALA A 293 30.84 0.93 -37.94
C ALA A 293 30.96 1.92 -39.12
N CYS A 294 30.38 3.11 -38.93
CA CYS A 294 30.88 4.40 -39.45
C CYS A 294 30.25 5.53 -38.59
N ASP A 295 30.94 6.15 -37.63
CA ASP A 295 31.84 7.30 -37.79
C ASP A 295 31.22 8.48 -38.57
N GLN A 296 30.78 9.55 -37.89
CA GLN A 296 31.57 10.80 -37.74
C GLN A 296 30.77 11.97 -37.12
N LEU A 297 31.56 12.79 -36.43
CA LEU A 297 31.30 14.04 -35.73
C LEU A 297 30.86 15.19 -36.66
N SER A 298 30.13 16.17 -36.13
CA SER A 298 30.48 17.60 -36.30
C SER A 298 29.62 18.52 -35.42
N THR A 299 30.29 19.58 -34.99
CA THR A 299 30.04 20.58 -33.97
C THR A 299 29.35 21.87 -34.47
N THR A 300 29.10 22.77 -33.51
CA THR A 300 28.83 24.24 -33.57
C THR A 300 27.37 24.69 -33.69
N ALA A 301 26.89 25.80 -33.14
CA ALA A 301 27.18 26.63 -31.95
C ALA A 301 26.07 27.72 -31.88
N CYS A 302 25.74 28.19 -30.67
CA CYS A 302 25.13 29.48 -30.28
C CYS A 302 24.02 30.17 -31.12
N SER A 303 22.85 30.39 -30.48
CA SER A 303 22.32 31.76 -30.30
C SER A 303 21.30 31.80 -29.14
N GLU A 304 21.55 32.68 -28.16
CA GLU A 304 20.58 33.13 -27.17
C GLU A 304 19.51 34.03 -27.82
N THR A 305 18.24 33.90 -27.42
CA THR A 305 17.40 35.01 -26.88
C THR A 305 15.97 34.57 -26.50
N ALA A 306 15.54 35.05 -25.33
CA ALA A 306 14.19 35.48 -24.94
C ALA A 306 13.05 34.46 -24.68
N ARG A 307 12.87 34.17 -23.37
CA ARG A 307 11.63 34.33 -22.56
C ARG A 307 10.31 33.79 -23.13
N ARG A 308 9.89 32.62 -22.63
CA ARG A 308 8.55 32.33 -22.07
C ARG A 308 8.64 31.05 -21.24
N GLY A 309 8.48 31.16 -19.92
CA GLY A 309 8.60 30.05 -18.98
C GLY A 309 7.52 28.99 -19.20
N LYS A 310 7.85 27.98 -20.00
CA LYS A 310 7.22 26.66 -19.95
C LYS A 310 7.94 25.90 -18.85
N PHE A 311 7.21 25.46 -17.82
CA PHE A 311 7.71 24.47 -16.87
C PHE A 311 7.95 23.17 -17.64
N ALA A 312 9.18 22.98 -18.12
CA ALA A 312 9.65 21.70 -18.61
C ALA A 312 9.96 20.85 -17.38
N THR A 313 9.12 19.85 -17.12
CA THR A 313 9.47 18.72 -16.27
C THR A 313 10.78 18.12 -16.80
N PRO A 314 11.84 18.00 -15.98
CA PRO A 314 13.05 17.35 -16.44
C PRO A 314 12.71 15.88 -16.77
N PRO A 315 13.27 15.32 -17.85
CA PRO A 315 13.12 13.89 -18.12
C PRO A 315 13.85 13.14 -17.01
N LEU A 316 13.08 12.46 -16.16
CA LEU A 316 13.60 11.49 -15.20
C LEU A 316 14.33 10.41 -16.01
N ALA A 317 15.66 10.39 -15.93
CA ALA A 317 16.43 9.24 -16.38
C ALA A 317 15.93 8.02 -15.59
N PRO A 318 15.58 6.90 -16.24
CA PRO A 318 15.12 5.72 -15.53
C PRO A 318 16.33 5.14 -14.80
N ILE A 319 16.44 5.42 -13.51
CA ILE A 319 17.28 4.64 -12.60
C ILE A 319 16.66 3.24 -12.58
N ARG A 320 17.12 2.39 -13.49
CA ARG A 320 16.69 0.99 -13.61
C ARG A 320 17.48 0.17 -12.58
N THR A 321 17.28 0.47 -11.29
CA THR A 321 17.66 -0.47 -10.24
C THR A 321 16.78 -1.70 -10.41
N VAL A 322 17.39 -2.84 -10.75
CA VAL A 322 16.71 -4.13 -10.82
C VAL A 322 16.17 -4.43 -9.42
N ARG A 323 14.87 -4.24 -9.23
CA ARG A 323 14.20 -4.45 -7.94
C ARG A 323 14.24 -5.96 -7.63
N LYS A 324 14.81 -6.34 -6.49
CA LYS A 324 14.71 -7.71 -5.99
C LYS A 324 13.23 -8.05 -5.75
N ALA A 325 12.86 -9.29 -6.08
CA ALA A 325 11.52 -9.81 -5.81
C ALA A 325 11.16 -9.61 -4.32
N PRO A 326 9.87 -9.35 -4.01
CA PRO A 326 9.40 -9.23 -2.64
C PRO A 326 9.66 -10.54 -1.89
N SER A 327 10.05 -10.44 -0.62
CA SER A 327 10.43 -11.61 0.20
C SER A 327 9.24 -12.52 0.48
N LEU A 328 8.05 -11.93 0.62
CA LEU A 328 6.81 -12.64 0.96
C LEU A 328 5.89 -12.89 -0.23
N GLY A 329 6.23 -12.40 -1.42
CA GLY A 329 5.31 -12.44 -2.58
C GLY A 329 4.03 -11.60 -2.43
N ASN A 330 3.81 -10.98 -1.25
CA ASN A 330 2.57 -10.34 -0.83
C ASN A 330 2.77 -8.85 -0.54
N SER A 331 1.68 -8.10 -0.36
CA SER A 331 1.78 -6.68 0.03
C SER A 331 1.93 -6.57 1.53
N LEU A 332 2.99 -5.89 2.00
CA LEU A 332 3.17 -5.53 3.40
C LEU A 332 2.98 -4.02 3.54
N ALA A 333 1.97 -3.62 4.30
CA ALA A 333 1.68 -2.23 4.57
C ALA A 333 1.64 -1.96 6.07
N LEU A 334 2.19 -0.82 6.47
CA LEU A 334 1.94 -0.21 7.76
C LEU A 334 0.91 0.89 7.56
N SER A 335 -0.21 0.80 8.27
CA SER A 335 -1.32 1.75 8.15
C SER A 335 -1.50 2.56 9.43
N THR A 336 -1.79 3.84 9.28
CA THR A 336 -2.18 4.77 10.35
C THR A 336 -3.32 5.66 9.89
N PHE A 337 -4.08 6.21 10.81
CA PHE A 337 -5.10 7.22 10.56
C PHE A 337 -4.71 8.55 11.17
N ILE A 338 -5.12 9.62 10.49
CA ILE A 338 -4.75 11.00 10.76
C ILE A 338 -6.03 11.83 10.80
N LEU A 339 -6.19 12.58 11.89
CA LEU A 339 -7.34 13.44 12.12
C LEU A 339 -6.94 14.88 11.87
N LEU A 340 -7.56 15.48 10.86
CA LEU A 340 -7.47 16.91 10.58
C LEU A 340 -8.79 17.57 11.00
N ARG A 341 -8.75 18.26 12.15
CA ARG A 341 -9.92 18.95 12.75
C ARG A 341 -10.02 20.40 12.31
N ASP A 342 -8.90 21.10 12.45
CA ASP A 342 -8.74 22.53 12.14
C ASP A 342 -7.26 22.78 11.84
N PRO A 343 -6.89 23.63 10.87
CA PRO A 343 -5.49 23.97 10.59
C PRO A 343 -4.70 24.53 11.77
N CYS A 344 -5.39 25.13 12.75
CA CYS A 344 -4.83 25.69 13.98
C CYS A 344 -4.84 24.70 15.15
N LYS A 345 -5.28 23.45 14.96
CA LYS A 345 -5.25 22.41 16.00
C LYS A 345 -4.20 21.35 15.70
N PRO A 346 -3.69 20.66 16.73
CA PRO A 346 -2.76 19.56 16.51
C PRO A 346 -3.40 18.47 15.66
N ILE A 347 -2.62 17.92 14.73
CA ILE A 347 -2.96 16.70 14.01
C ILE A 347 -2.90 15.53 14.97
N LEU A 348 -3.89 14.65 14.91
CA LEU A 348 -4.01 13.50 15.79
C LEU A 348 -3.86 12.18 15.02
N PHE A 349 -3.08 11.25 15.54
CA PHE A 349 -2.82 9.94 14.94
C PHE A 349 -3.45 8.80 15.73
N TRP A 350 -3.94 7.76 15.05
CA TRP A 350 -4.38 6.49 15.67
C TRP A 350 -4.35 5.32 14.67
N SER A 351 -4.70 4.11 15.13
CA SER A 351 -4.93 2.94 14.27
C SER A 351 -6.08 2.06 14.72
#